data_AF-A0A9W4SMT5-F1
#
_entry.id   AF-A0A9W4SMT5-F1
#
_cell.length_a   1.000
_cell.length_b   1.000
_cell.length_c   1.000
_cell.angle_alpha   90.00
_cell.angle_beta   90.00
_cell.angle_gamma   90.00
#
_symmetry.space_group_name_H-M   'P 1'
#
loop_
_entity.id
_entity.type
_entity.pdbx_description
1 polymer ?
#
loop_
_entity_poly.entity_id
_entity_poly.type
_entity_poly.pdbx_seq_one_letter_code
_entity_poly.pdbx_strand_id
1 'polypeptide(L)'
;MKHNRKFSSSNHQANKSSKNDSSPKDKSNNNSQELFEQQYIRQSLKSNNVEDFWHEIEDYTHEPEFFSFSGPKSKLAIKDANFIRKLISAAITMKRHGGDLVPSLIAKRCCELYETLDNEDKIKFMYILARDFGVIRDEALKAANNYINLSNEDAYGRAVLRAEQILRHSMIPAHNVFFDRITPLPGGTKFLVNMRADLLAYLKENNHEACLMTLNESLKDKLSSLLVGFLDLRRITWYSSAAILEKVIEYEAVHAIKDWDDMKRRVGPGRRLFAFFYKNMKHEPLVFIQVALTNEISDNVQAILEDPNPTKSIPTIEDVNCAIFYSITSQPGLSGIELGNFLIKRVVRELQAEFPSIKTFSTLSPIPGFQKWLNAVINVEGDSILVDDEAEKIKNLRSYLEGSGTEILKTILKSKDWIRDEVCFHTFKPILMRLCTRYILTEKRRNLALDPVANFHIRNGACVHRLNWLGDISNKGLEESFGIMANYNYILDHIERNNQQYLCDGKISVSNVDPLLVEIANNSQNIVII
;
A
#
# COMPACT_ATOMS: atom_id res chain seq x y z
N MET A 1 -26.40 66.79 40.16
CA MET A 1 -27.70 67.20 39.59
C MET A 1 -28.76 66.16 39.99
N LYS A 2 -29.81 66.62 40.69
CA LYS A 2 -31.15 66.02 41.01
C LYS A 2 -31.22 64.51 41.35
N HIS A 3 -31.39 64.04 42.59
CA HIS A 3 -32.53 64.07 43.56
C HIS A 3 -33.73 63.10 43.31
N ASN A 4 -34.07 62.40 44.42
CA ASN A 4 -35.34 61.79 44.87
C ASN A 4 -35.75 60.38 44.36
N ARG A 5 -35.89 59.35 45.24
CA ARG A 5 -36.97 59.03 46.24
C ARG A 5 -38.28 58.64 45.53
N LYS A 6 -39.09 57.63 45.86
CA LYS A 6 -39.36 56.70 46.99
C LYS A 6 -40.31 55.61 46.37
N PHE A 7 -40.50 54.41 46.92
CA PHE A 7 -41.65 54.08 47.80
C PHE A 7 -41.57 52.64 48.33
N SER A 8 -42.29 52.42 49.42
CA SER A 8 -42.15 51.40 50.46
C SER A 8 -43.40 50.53 50.65
N SER A 9 -43.30 49.58 51.59
CA SER A 9 -44.34 48.84 52.38
C SER A 9 -44.93 47.58 51.74
N SER A 10 -45.05 46.38 52.34
CA SER A 10 -44.96 45.74 53.68
C SER A 10 -46.31 45.18 54.18
N ASN A 11 -46.24 44.03 54.88
CA ASN A 11 -47.25 43.31 55.69
C ASN A 11 -48.08 42.23 54.95
N HIS A 12 -48.34 41.02 55.49
CA HIS A 12 -48.65 40.63 56.88
C HIS A 12 -48.21 39.20 57.28
N GLN A 13 -48.07 38.99 58.59
CA GLN A 13 -47.89 37.73 59.35
C GLN A 13 -49.21 36.96 59.54
N ALA A 14 -49.13 35.64 59.82
CA ALA A 14 -49.80 35.00 60.97
C ALA A 14 -49.32 33.54 61.21
N ASN A 15 -49.11 33.21 62.48
CA ASN A 15 -48.58 31.98 63.09
C ASN A 15 -49.69 31.04 63.59
N LYS A 16 -49.32 29.75 63.82
CA LYS A 16 -49.69 28.81 64.96
C LYS A 16 -49.67 27.34 64.46
N SER A 17 -49.32 26.27 65.21
CA SER A 17 -48.71 26.00 66.53
C SER A 17 -48.64 24.46 66.76
N SER A 18 -47.54 23.93 67.37
CA SER A 18 -47.34 22.80 68.35
C SER A 18 -48.27 21.54 68.38
N LYS A 19 -47.92 20.29 68.81
CA LYS A 19 -46.81 19.64 69.56
C LYS A 19 -47.01 18.08 69.66
N ASN A 20 -45.92 17.34 69.88
CA ASN A 20 -45.68 16.09 70.69
C ASN A 20 -46.04 14.63 70.28
N ASP A 21 -44.97 13.80 70.33
CA ASP A 21 -44.71 12.45 70.93
C ASP A 21 -45.42 11.15 70.50
N SER A 22 -44.62 10.16 70.04
CA SER A 22 -44.37 8.83 70.66
C SER A 22 -43.85 7.76 69.66
N SER A 23 -42.93 6.90 70.10
CA SER A 23 -42.47 5.63 69.47
C SER A 23 -43.07 4.43 70.26
N PRO A 24 -42.98 3.11 69.91
CA PRO A 24 -42.03 2.41 69.01
C PRO A 24 -42.55 1.12 68.25
N LYS A 25 -41.62 0.42 67.56
CA LYS A 25 -41.56 -1.03 67.18
C LYS A 25 -42.19 -1.58 65.87
N ASP A 26 -41.27 -1.95 64.99
CA ASP A 26 -41.08 -3.23 64.27
C ASP A 26 -42.09 -3.82 63.27
N LYS A 27 -41.50 -4.20 62.12
CA LYS A 27 -41.92 -5.15 61.07
C LYS A 27 -42.92 -4.65 60.02
N SER A 28 -42.39 -3.95 59.02
CA SER A 28 -42.56 -4.30 57.59
C SER A 28 -41.95 -3.22 56.71
N ASN A 29 -40.76 -3.47 56.15
CA ASN A 29 -40.41 -3.14 54.76
C ASN A 29 -38.93 -3.41 54.52
N ASN A 30 -38.65 -4.69 54.19
CA ASN A 30 -37.54 -5.09 53.35
C ASN A 30 -37.71 -4.47 51.94
N ASN A 31 -37.63 -3.15 51.84
CA ASN A 31 -37.63 -2.47 50.54
C ASN A 31 -36.68 -1.28 50.49
N SER A 32 -36.13 -0.81 51.60
CA SER A 32 -35.38 0.45 51.61
C SER A 32 -33.86 0.32 51.40
N GLN A 33 -33.30 -0.91 51.45
CA GLN A 33 -31.89 -1.15 51.15
C GLN A 33 -31.65 -1.78 49.76
N GLU A 34 -32.61 -2.51 49.20
CA GLU A 34 -32.61 -2.82 47.75
C GLU A 34 -32.98 -1.59 46.88
N LEU A 35 -33.67 -0.59 47.44
CA LEU A 35 -33.92 0.69 46.77
C LEU A 35 -32.72 1.65 46.78
N PHE A 36 -31.70 1.43 47.62
CA PHE A 36 -30.50 2.26 47.63
C PHE A 36 -29.36 1.72 46.75
N GLU A 37 -29.29 0.40 46.50
CA GLU A 37 -28.34 -0.18 45.54
C GLU A 37 -28.90 -0.31 44.11
N GLN A 38 -30.23 -0.30 43.90
CA GLN A 38 -30.80 -0.17 42.55
C GLN A 38 -30.84 1.29 42.03
N GLN A 39 -30.63 2.29 42.89
CA GLN A 39 -30.56 3.70 42.49
C GLN A 39 -29.23 4.11 41.84
N TYR A 40 -28.20 3.27 41.87
CA TYR A 40 -26.92 3.52 41.19
C TYR A 40 -26.69 2.70 39.90
N ILE A 41 -27.64 1.84 39.50
CA ILE A 41 -27.50 0.98 38.31
C ILE A 41 -28.62 1.17 37.27
N ARG A 42 -29.62 2.02 37.51
CA ARG A 42 -30.66 2.37 36.51
C ARG A 42 -31.00 3.86 36.46
N GLN A 43 -30.00 4.72 36.31
CA GLN A 43 -30.18 5.89 35.46
C GLN A 43 -29.65 5.54 34.08
N SER A 44 -30.56 4.95 33.30
CA SER A 44 -30.52 4.97 31.85
C SER A 44 -29.96 6.30 31.39
N LEU A 45 -28.87 6.23 30.63
CA LEU A 45 -28.53 7.11 29.52
C LEU A 45 -29.70 8.04 29.18
N LYS A 46 -29.81 9.17 29.89
CA LYS A 46 -30.68 10.25 29.46
C LYS A 46 -29.94 10.84 28.29
N SER A 47 -30.51 10.55 27.13
CA SER A 47 -30.07 10.83 25.78
C SER A 47 -29.77 12.30 25.53
N ASN A 48 -30.11 13.21 26.43
CA ASN A 48 -29.91 14.61 26.16
C ASN A 48 -28.44 15.06 26.21
N ASN A 49 -27.49 14.52 26.96
CA ASN A 49 -26.11 15.06 26.86
C ASN A 49 -25.31 14.55 25.66
N VAL A 50 -25.73 13.45 25.04
CA VAL A 50 -25.13 12.95 23.79
C VAL A 50 -25.86 13.55 22.61
N GLU A 51 -27.20 13.66 22.65
CA GLU A 51 -27.97 14.43 21.67
C GLU A 51 -27.67 15.93 21.75
N ASP A 52 -27.43 16.52 22.92
CA ASP A 52 -27.03 17.93 23.10
C ASP A 52 -25.56 18.13 22.71
N PHE A 53 -24.68 17.12 22.84
CA PHE A 53 -23.33 17.17 22.27
C PHE A 53 -23.36 17.00 20.74
N TRP A 54 -24.25 16.16 20.20
CA TRP A 54 -24.47 16.03 18.76
C TRP A 54 -25.23 17.22 18.18
N HIS A 55 -26.13 17.86 18.94
CA HIS A 55 -26.84 19.09 18.60
C HIS A 55 -25.93 20.31 18.76
N GLU A 56 -25.03 20.37 19.76
CA GLU A 56 -23.98 21.40 19.83
C GLU A 56 -22.96 21.22 18.71
N ILE A 57 -22.64 19.99 18.30
CA ILE A 57 -21.81 19.73 17.10
C ILE A 57 -22.59 20.05 15.81
N GLU A 58 -23.88 19.73 15.71
CA GLU A 58 -24.74 20.12 14.59
C GLU A 58 -24.87 21.65 14.50
N ASP A 59 -25.03 22.33 15.63
CA ASP A 59 -25.11 23.79 15.76
C ASP A 59 -23.75 24.46 15.46
N TYR A 60 -22.63 23.86 15.86
CA TYR A 60 -21.28 24.27 15.39
C TYR A 60 -21.10 24.06 13.88
N THR A 61 -21.86 23.16 13.26
CA THR A 61 -21.90 22.96 11.81
C THR A 61 -23.04 23.73 11.11
N HIS A 62 -23.81 24.52 11.86
CA HIS A 62 -24.94 25.33 11.37
C HIS A 62 -24.79 26.82 11.71
N GLU A 63 -23.58 27.31 12.01
CA GLU A 63 -23.32 28.73 11.80
C GLU A 63 -23.61 29.08 10.33
N PRO A 64 -24.30 30.21 10.03
CA PRO A 64 -24.74 30.57 8.67
C PRO A 64 -23.62 30.78 7.63
N GLU A 65 -22.36 30.53 7.98
CA GLU A 65 -21.19 30.58 7.08
C GLU A 65 -20.39 29.26 7.00
N PHE A 66 -20.81 28.18 7.66
CA PHE A 66 -20.18 26.85 7.54
C PHE A 66 -21.06 25.86 6.77
N PHE A 67 -20.57 25.46 5.59
CA PHE A 67 -21.35 24.84 4.52
C PHE A 67 -21.83 23.40 4.79
N SER A 68 -23.12 23.15 4.56
CA SER A 68 -23.68 21.81 4.34
C SER A 68 -23.33 21.31 2.92
N PHE A 69 -22.71 20.12 2.84
CA PHE A 69 -22.26 19.51 1.58
C PHE A 69 -23.39 18.91 0.74
N SER A 70 -24.65 18.94 1.19
CA SER A 70 -25.79 18.26 0.56
C SER A 70 -26.66 19.14 -0.36
N GLY A 71 -26.37 20.44 -0.49
CA GLY A 71 -27.13 21.35 -1.35
C GLY A 71 -26.67 21.41 -2.82
N PRO A 72 -27.52 21.76 -3.79
CA PRO A 72 -27.13 21.88 -5.21
C PRO A 72 -26.05 22.94 -5.49
N LYS A 73 -25.89 23.95 -4.61
CA LYS A 73 -24.77 24.93 -4.65
C LYS A 73 -23.47 24.40 -4.05
N SER A 74 -23.51 23.32 -3.24
CA SER A 74 -22.31 22.71 -2.65
C SER A 74 -21.43 22.12 -3.74
N LYS A 75 -21.99 21.42 -4.74
CA LYS A 75 -21.25 20.84 -5.86
C LYS A 75 -20.44 21.87 -6.67
N LEU A 76 -20.90 23.13 -6.75
CA LEU A 76 -20.17 24.21 -7.41
C LEU A 76 -19.06 24.79 -6.52
N ALA A 77 -19.31 24.92 -5.21
CA ALA A 77 -18.35 25.42 -4.22
C ALA A 77 -17.24 24.39 -3.88
N ILE A 78 -17.58 23.10 -3.92
CA ILE A 78 -16.68 21.95 -3.73
C ILE A 78 -15.57 21.92 -4.80
N LYS A 79 -15.84 22.48 -5.99
CA LYS A 79 -14.89 22.58 -7.12
C LYS A 79 -14.05 23.86 -7.10
N ASP A 80 -14.32 24.80 -6.20
CA ASP A 80 -13.53 26.04 -6.09
C ASP A 80 -12.22 25.77 -5.33
N ALA A 81 -11.10 26.01 -6.00
CA ALA A 81 -9.76 25.92 -5.42
C ALA A 81 -9.59 26.79 -4.17
N ASN A 82 -10.27 27.93 -4.09
CA ASN A 82 -10.22 28.79 -2.90
C ASN A 82 -10.92 28.17 -1.70
N PHE A 83 -12.02 27.46 -1.92
CA PHE A 83 -12.72 26.74 -0.87
C PHE A 83 -11.87 25.59 -0.33
N ILE A 84 -11.30 24.76 -1.22
CA ILE A 84 -10.39 23.67 -0.86
C ILE A 84 -9.20 24.22 -0.04
N ARG A 85 -8.59 25.32 -0.49
CA ARG A 85 -7.47 25.97 0.22
C ARG A 85 -7.87 26.44 1.62
N LYS A 86 -9.03 27.09 1.77
CA LYS A 86 -9.52 27.52 3.09
C LYS A 86 -9.74 26.33 4.03
N LEU A 87 -10.33 25.25 3.52
CA LEU A 87 -10.61 24.07 4.31
C LEU A 87 -9.33 23.36 4.77
N ILE A 88 -8.37 23.13 3.86
CA ILE A 88 -7.06 22.56 4.20
C ILE A 88 -6.30 23.49 5.16
N SER A 89 -6.34 24.80 4.93
CA SER A 89 -5.70 25.78 5.82
C SER A 89 -6.26 25.71 7.24
N ALA A 90 -7.58 25.64 7.41
CA ALA A 90 -8.20 25.44 8.71
C ALA A 90 -7.75 24.11 9.34
N ALA A 91 -7.70 23.05 8.53
CA ALA A 91 -7.20 21.75 8.93
C ALA A 91 -5.70 21.71 9.24
N ILE A 92 -4.89 22.74 8.96
CA ILE A 92 -3.45 22.79 9.27
C ILE A 92 -3.13 23.82 10.36
N THR A 93 -3.73 25.01 10.29
CA THR A 93 -3.33 26.19 11.06
C THR A 93 -4.05 26.34 12.40
N MET A 94 -5.24 25.74 12.57
CA MET A 94 -5.97 25.84 13.82
C MET A 94 -5.13 25.30 14.98
N LYS A 95 -4.87 26.17 15.97
CA LYS A 95 -4.10 25.85 17.17
C LYS A 95 -4.96 24.98 18.11
N ARG A 96 -4.34 24.02 18.79
CA ARG A 96 -4.96 23.16 19.83
C ARG A 96 -5.52 23.92 21.05
N HIS A 97 -5.44 25.25 21.07
CA HIS A 97 -5.85 26.06 22.24
C HIS A 97 -7.37 26.02 22.51
N GLY A 98 -8.18 25.51 21.57
CA GLY A 98 -9.62 25.21 21.76
C GLY A 98 -9.97 23.72 21.87
N GLY A 99 -8.98 22.84 22.05
CA GLY A 99 -9.16 21.38 22.06
C GLY A 99 -8.80 20.68 20.74
N ASP A 100 -8.58 19.37 20.79
CA ASP A 100 -8.13 18.56 19.64
C ASP A 100 -9.29 18.15 18.70
N LEU A 101 -10.54 18.34 19.11
CA LEU A 101 -11.72 17.85 18.39
C LEU A 101 -11.96 18.60 17.07
N VAL A 102 -11.94 19.94 17.10
CA VAL A 102 -12.29 20.76 15.91
C VAL A 102 -11.31 20.54 14.75
N PRO A 103 -9.98 20.55 14.95
CA PRO A 103 -9.02 20.16 13.91
C PRO A 103 -9.30 18.80 13.28
N SER A 104 -9.64 17.79 14.09
CA SER A 104 -9.96 16.44 13.61
C SER A 104 -11.25 16.39 12.81
N LEU A 105 -12.28 17.14 13.22
CA LEU A 105 -13.54 17.23 12.48
C LEU A 105 -13.33 17.87 11.10
N ILE A 106 -12.55 18.95 11.02
CA ILE A 106 -12.24 19.60 9.74
C ILE A 106 -11.41 18.67 8.85
N ALA A 107 -10.41 17.99 9.41
CA ALA A 107 -9.64 16.99 8.66
C ALA A 107 -10.53 15.87 8.11
N LYS A 108 -11.52 15.40 8.89
CA LYS A 108 -12.54 14.45 8.42
C LYS A 108 -13.36 15.04 7.27
N ARG A 109 -13.82 16.28 7.36
CA ARG A 109 -14.53 16.97 6.27
C ARG A 109 -13.68 17.10 4.99
N CYS A 110 -12.36 17.33 5.11
CA CYS A 110 -11.46 17.28 3.95
C CYS A 110 -11.45 15.90 3.29
N CYS A 111 -11.47 14.83 4.09
CA CYS A 111 -11.50 13.46 3.55
C CYS A 111 -12.81 13.18 2.82
N GLU A 112 -13.94 13.50 3.46
CA GLU A 112 -15.29 13.36 2.86
C GLU A 112 -15.40 14.17 1.56
N LEU A 113 -14.88 15.40 1.56
CA LEU A 113 -14.81 16.25 0.36
C LEU A 113 -14.03 15.54 -0.75
N TYR A 114 -12.80 15.13 -0.49
CA TYR A 114 -11.93 14.48 -1.46
C TYR A 114 -12.56 13.21 -2.08
N GLU A 115 -13.26 12.42 -1.28
CA GLU A 115 -13.95 11.20 -1.73
C GLU A 115 -15.12 11.50 -2.70
N THR A 116 -15.72 12.69 -2.63
CA THR A 116 -16.77 13.13 -3.57
C THR A 116 -16.25 13.76 -4.87
N LEU A 117 -14.94 14.04 -4.95
CA LEU A 117 -14.33 14.69 -6.12
C LEU A 117 -14.16 13.70 -7.28
N ASP A 118 -14.30 14.22 -8.50
CA ASP A 118 -13.86 13.51 -9.71
C ASP A 118 -12.33 13.50 -9.82
N ASN A 119 -11.78 12.73 -10.76
CA ASN A 119 -10.34 12.55 -10.88
C ASN A 119 -9.61 13.88 -11.11
N GLU A 120 -10.14 14.76 -11.96
CA GLU A 120 -9.52 16.07 -12.23
C GLU A 120 -9.48 16.95 -10.97
N ASP A 121 -10.57 16.97 -10.21
CA ASP A 121 -10.66 17.77 -8.99
C ASP A 121 -9.84 17.17 -7.84
N LYS A 122 -9.69 15.85 -7.76
CA LYS A 122 -8.72 15.20 -6.85
C LYS A 122 -7.28 15.64 -7.15
N ILE A 123 -6.91 15.74 -8.42
CA ILE A 123 -5.59 16.25 -8.80
C ILE A 123 -5.44 17.71 -8.38
N LYS A 124 -6.45 18.56 -8.59
CA LYS A 124 -6.44 19.96 -8.11
C LYS A 124 -6.28 20.05 -6.60
N PHE A 125 -6.97 19.20 -5.84
CA PHE A 125 -6.82 19.10 -4.39
C PHE A 125 -5.37 18.77 -4.01
N MET A 126 -4.77 17.78 -4.67
CA MET A 126 -3.37 17.39 -4.43
C MET A 126 -2.37 18.48 -4.82
N TYR A 127 -2.61 19.23 -5.88
CA TYR A 127 -1.79 20.39 -6.23
C TYR A 127 -1.83 21.47 -5.17
N ILE A 128 -3.03 21.80 -4.65
CA ILE A 128 -3.16 22.77 -3.57
C ILE A 128 -2.37 22.30 -2.34
N LEU A 129 -2.50 21.01 -1.98
CA LEU A 129 -1.75 20.44 -0.87
C LEU A 129 -0.23 20.51 -1.09
N ALA A 130 0.26 20.11 -2.26
CA ALA A 130 1.68 20.08 -2.58
C ALA A 130 2.31 21.48 -2.70
N ARG A 131 1.60 22.43 -3.34
CA ARG A 131 2.14 23.75 -3.68
C ARG A 131 1.91 24.77 -2.58
N ASP A 132 0.67 24.86 -2.09
CA ASP A 132 0.27 25.91 -1.17
C ASP A 132 0.56 25.53 0.30
N PHE A 133 0.67 24.22 0.58
CA PHE A 133 0.98 23.66 1.90
C PHE A 133 2.28 22.83 1.90
N GLY A 134 3.19 23.10 0.97
CA GLY A 134 4.54 22.55 0.96
C GLY A 134 5.45 23.18 2.04
N VAL A 135 6.75 23.26 1.74
CA VAL A 135 7.72 23.95 2.62
C VAL A 135 7.52 25.47 2.57
N ILE A 136 7.41 26.11 3.73
CA ILE A 136 7.27 27.56 3.86
C ILE A 136 8.65 28.21 3.63
N ARG A 137 8.92 28.59 2.38
CA ARG A 137 10.25 29.06 1.93
C ARG A 137 10.82 30.21 2.77
N ASP A 138 9.99 31.18 3.14
CA ASP A 138 10.45 32.34 3.91
C ASP A 138 10.92 31.97 5.32
N GLU A 139 10.26 31.00 5.96
CA GLU A 139 10.68 30.49 7.27
C GLU A 139 11.97 29.67 7.16
N ALA A 140 12.08 28.84 6.12
CA ALA A 140 13.28 28.07 5.83
C ALA A 140 14.50 28.96 5.56
N LEU A 141 14.33 30.05 4.80
CA LEU A 141 15.41 31.01 4.52
C LEU A 141 15.85 31.74 5.79
N LYS A 142 14.90 32.19 6.62
CA LYS A 142 15.22 32.82 7.92
C LYS A 142 15.97 31.86 8.84
N ALA A 143 15.53 30.61 8.92
CA ALA A 143 16.18 29.58 9.73
C ALA A 143 17.59 29.25 9.21
N ALA A 144 17.77 29.16 7.90
CA ALA A 144 19.06 28.91 7.26
C ALA A 144 20.04 30.06 7.53
N ASN A 145 19.62 31.31 7.37
CA ASN A 145 20.45 32.47 7.68
C ASN A 145 20.86 32.50 9.16
N ASN A 146 19.94 32.16 10.07
CA ASN A 146 20.26 32.06 11.49
C ASN A 146 21.32 31.00 11.77
N TYR A 147 21.23 29.82 11.13
CA TYR A 147 22.24 28.77 11.25
C TYR A 147 23.60 29.20 10.68
N ILE A 148 23.62 29.84 9.50
CA ILE A 148 24.85 30.35 8.86
C ILE A 148 25.55 31.38 9.75
N ASN A 149 24.79 32.28 10.38
CA ASN A 149 25.36 33.30 11.28
C ASN A 149 26.07 32.71 12.50
N LEU A 150 25.73 31.48 12.89
CA LEU A 150 26.34 30.76 14.02
C LEU A 150 27.44 29.78 13.57
N SER A 151 27.80 29.75 12.29
CA SER A 151 28.76 28.78 11.73
C SER A 151 30.18 28.85 12.30
N ASN A 152 30.56 29.99 12.90
CA ASN A 152 31.86 30.18 13.57
C ASN A 152 31.82 29.87 15.08
N GLU A 153 30.65 29.53 15.64
CA GLU A 153 30.52 29.13 17.04
C GLU A 153 30.87 27.64 17.24
N ASP A 154 30.95 27.21 18.50
CA ASP A 154 31.12 25.79 18.84
C ASP A 154 29.96 24.96 18.25
N ALA A 155 30.30 23.99 17.39
CA ALA A 155 29.34 23.13 16.70
C ALA A 155 28.42 22.35 17.67
N TYR A 156 28.89 22.09 18.89
CA TYR A 156 28.11 21.41 19.93
C TYR A 156 27.47 22.38 20.93
N GLY A 157 27.57 23.69 20.67
CA GLY A 157 26.96 24.74 21.45
C GLY A 157 25.44 24.72 21.36
N ARG A 158 24.77 25.06 22.48
CA ARG A 158 23.29 25.09 22.56
C ARG A 158 22.64 25.97 21.49
N ALA A 159 23.31 27.07 21.08
CA ALA A 159 22.80 27.98 20.06
C ALA A 159 22.77 27.34 18.67
N VAL A 160 23.88 26.71 18.25
CA VAL A 160 24.01 25.99 16.98
C VAL A 160 22.99 24.84 16.91
N LEU A 161 22.95 23.97 17.92
CA LEU A 161 21.99 22.85 17.96
C LEU A 161 20.52 23.31 17.92
N ARG A 162 20.20 24.45 18.56
CA ARG A 162 18.86 25.05 18.47
C ARG A 162 18.57 25.59 17.07
N ALA A 163 19.55 26.23 16.42
CA ALA A 163 19.41 26.71 15.05
C ALA A 163 19.24 25.56 14.04
N GLU A 164 19.99 24.46 14.20
CA GLU A 164 19.80 23.23 13.43
C GLU A 164 18.40 22.66 13.60
N GLN A 165 17.88 22.62 14.83
CA GLN A 165 16.54 22.15 15.11
C GLN A 165 15.49 23.03 14.41
N ILE A 166 15.62 24.36 14.49
CA ILE A 166 14.69 25.29 13.83
C ILE A 166 14.75 25.09 12.31
N LEU A 167 15.94 25.01 11.72
CA LEU A 167 16.12 24.75 10.29
C LEU A 167 15.45 23.44 9.88
N ARG A 168 15.69 22.35 10.62
CA ARG A 168 15.04 21.05 10.36
C ARG A 168 13.52 21.16 10.38
N HIS A 169 12.94 21.81 11.39
CA HIS A 169 11.49 21.96 11.49
C HIS A 169 10.91 22.84 10.37
N SER A 170 11.61 23.90 9.97
CA SER A 170 11.17 24.80 8.89
C SER A 170 11.14 24.15 7.50
N MET A 171 11.91 23.08 7.31
CA MET A 171 11.97 22.30 6.07
C MET A 171 10.91 21.20 6.00
N ILE A 172 10.17 20.96 7.08
CA ILE A 172 9.05 20.00 7.08
C ILE A 172 7.86 20.64 6.37
N PRO A 173 7.29 20.00 5.32
CA PRO A 173 6.12 20.55 4.63
C PRO A 173 4.90 20.68 5.55
N ALA A 174 4.12 21.76 5.38
CA ALA A 174 2.93 22.00 6.20
C ALA A 174 1.84 20.92 6.01
N HIS A 175 1.76 20.30 4.83
CA HIS A 175 0.84 19.20 4.56
C HIS A 175 1.09 17.95 5.42
N ASN A 176 2.25 17.80 6.06
CA ASN A 176 2.46 16.70 7.01
C ASN A 176 1.56 16.84 8.24
N VAL A 177 1.26 18.06 8.67
CA VAL A 177 0.30 18.32 9.76
C VAL A 177 -1.10 17.84 9.38
N PHE A 178 -1.47 17.98 8.11
CA PHE A 178 -2.73 17.45 7.58
C PHE A 178 -2.77 15.91 7.67
N PHE A 179 -1.70 15.24 7.25
CA PHE A 179 -1.59 13.77 7.38
C PHE A 179 -1.62 13.30 8.83
N ASP A 180 -0.96 14.03 9.73
CA ASP A 180 -0.94 13.72 11.16
C ASP A 180 -2.34 13.82 11.78
N ARG A 181 -3.17 14.78 11.34
CA ARG A 181 -4.55 14.94 11.80
C ARG A 181 -5.49 13.89 11.23
N ILE A 182 -5.23 13.40 10.02
CA ILE A 182 -6.01 12.33 9.39
C ILE A 182 -5.70 10.97 10.00
N THR A 183 -4.43 10.68 10.29
CA THR A 183 -3.97 9.36 10.75
C THR A 183 -4.81 8.76 11.90
N PRO A 184 -5.15 9.49 12.98
CA PRO A 184 -5.94 8.95 14.09
C PRO A 184 -7.44 8.83 13.80
N LEU A 185 -7.94 9.41 12.69
CA LEU A 185 -9.37 9.32 12.35
C LEU A 185 -9.77 7.88 12.01
N PRO A 186 -11.02 7.47 12.30
CA PRO A 186 -11.57 6.22 11.80
C PRO A 186 -11.45 6.17 10.26
N GLY A 187 -10.75 5.17 9.73
CA GLY A 187 -10.49 5.03 8.28
C GLY A 187 -9.40 5.95 7.71
N GLY A 188 -8.79 6.83 8.52
CA GLY A 188 -7.84 7.83 8.04
C GLY A 188 -6.58 7.25 7.38
N THR A 189 -6.03 6.14 7.91
CA THR A 189 -4.90 5.47 7.25
C THR A 189 -5.29 4.92 5.88
N LYS A 190 -6.49 4.35 5.74
CA LYS A 190 -7.00 3.84 4.46
C LYS A 190 -7.19 4.99 3.46
N PHE A 191 -7.70 6.13 3.92
CA PHE A 191 -7.80 7.33 3.12
C PHE A 191 -6.43 7.75 2.55
N LEU A 192 -5.37 7.80 3.37
CA LEU A 192 -4.03 8.16 2.90
C LEU A 192 -3.47 7.15 1.88
N VAL A 193 -3.73 5.85 2.06
CA VAL A 193 -3.37 4.82 1.08
C VAL A 193 -4.11 5.05 -0.25
N ASN A 194 -5.42 5.30 -0.21
CA ASN A 194 -6.21 5.55 -1.42
C ASN A 194 -5.80 6.85 -2.11
N MET A 195 -5.57 7.92 -1.35
CA MET A 195 -5.08 9.20 -1.88
C MET A 195 -3.74 9.05 -2.59
N ARG A 196 -2.81 8.27 -2.02
CA ARG A 196 -1.55 7.95 -2.68
C ARG A 196 -1.74 7.06 -3.92
N ALA A 197 -2.72 6.16 -3.91
CA ALA A 197 -3.05 5.35 -5.09
C ALA A 197 -3.53 6.25 -6.25
N ASP A 198 -4.43 7.19 -5.98
CA ASP A 198 -4.91 8.19 -6.95
C ASP A 198 -3.73 9.02 -7.51
N LEU A 199 -2.82 9.47 -6.62
CA LEU A 199 -1.62 10.23 -7.00
C LEU A 199 -0.69 9.42 -7.92
N LEU A 200 -0.42 8.16 -7.58
CA LEU A 200 0.46 7.28 -8.35
C LEU A 200 -0.13 6.96 -9.73
N ALA A 201 -1.46 6.80 -9.82
CA ALA A 201 -2.14 6.58 -11.09
C ALA A 201 -1.92 7.76 -12.04
N TYR A 202 -2.02 9.00 -11.53
CA TYR A 202 -1.76 10.21 -12.31
C TYR A 202 -0.29 10.40 -12.69
N LEU A 203 0.63 10.16 -11.75
CA LEU A 203 2.07 10.30 -11.97
C LEU A 203 2.65 9.29 -12.97
N LYS A 204 1.93 8.19 -13.25
CA LYS A 204 2.33 7.21 -14.27
C LYS A 204 2.49 7.84 -15.66
N GLU A 205 1.64 8.80 -15.99
CA GLU A 205 1.66 9.53 -17.27
C GLU A 205 2.28 10.93 -17.14
N ASN A 206 2.33 11.48 -15.92
CA ASN A 206 2.76 12.86 -15.64
C ASN A 206 3.98 12.91 -14.71
N ASN A 207 4.97 12.05 -14.95
CA ASN A 207 6.15 11.90 -14.08
C ASN A 207 7.08 13.14 -14.00
N HIS A 208 6.84 14.16 -14.83
CA HIS A 208 7.58 15.42 -14.86
C HIS A 208 7.07 16.44 -13.83
N GLU A 209 5.92 16.20 -13.20
CA GLU A 209 5.29 17.08 -12.21
C GLU A 209 6.01 17.05 -10.84
N ALA A 210 7.05 17.89 -10.69
CA ALA A 210 7.95 17.89 -9.53
C ALA A 210 7.25 18.14 -8.17
N CYS A 211 6.24 19.01 -8.13
CA CYS A 211 5.49 19.31 -6.91
C CYS A 211 4.72 18.07 -6.40
N LEU A 212 4.03 17.37 -7.29
CA LEU A 212 3.28 16.16 -6.96
C LEU A 212 4.19 14.98 -6.61
N MET A 213 5.36 14.87 -7.25
CA MET A 213 6.39 13.92 -6.86
C MET A 213 6.86 14.14 -5.41
N THR A 214 7.03 15.40 -4.99
CA THR A 214 7.41 15.74 -3.61
C THR A 214 6.32 15.36 -2.60
N LEU A 215 5.04 15.56 -2.97
CA LEU A 215 3.90 15.11 -2.17
C LEU A 215 3.87 13.57 -2.05
N ASN A 216 4.13 12.86 -3.16
CA ASN A 216 4.21 11.40 -3.15
C ASN A 216 5.31 10.90 -2.20
N GLU A 217 6.50 11.49 -2.19
CA GLU A 217 7.54 11.11 -1.24
C GLU A 217 7.11 11.38 0.21
N SER A 218 6.46 12.52 0.49
CA SER A 218 5.93 12.81 1.84
C SER A 218 4.88 11.78 2.30
N LEU A 219 3.95 11.39 1.41
CA LEU A 219 2.96 10.35 1.68
C LEU A 219 3.61 8.97 1.86
N LYS A 220 4.60 8.65 1.02
CA LYS A 220 5.35 7.40 1.10
C LYS A 220 6.09 7.28 2.44
N ASP A 221 6.78 8.33 2.87
CA ASP A 221 7.49 8.36 4.16
C ASP A 221 6.52 8.22 5.33
N LYS A 222 5.39 8.94 5.28
CA LYS A 222 4.34 8.85 6.30
C LYS A 222 3.78 7.44 6.41
N LEU A 223 3.39 6.83 5.29
CA LEU A 223 2.84 5.48 5.27
C LEU A 223 3.89 4.43 5.67
N SER A 224 5.15 4.61 5.27
CA SER A 224 6.26 3.75 5.69
C SER A 224 6.43 3.79 7.21
N SER A 225 6.48 4.99 7.80
CA SER A 225 6.59 5.16 9.26
C SER A 225 5.40 4.57 10.03
N LEU A 226 4.20 4.52 9.44
CA LEU A 226 3.00 4.00 10.11
C LEU A 226 2.88 2.47 10.04
N LEU A 227 3.28 1.87 8.92
CA LEU A 227 2.98 0.46 8.64
C LEU A 227 4.14 -0.47 8.97
N VAL A 228 5.38 -0.01 8.84
CA VAL A 228 6.57 -0.86 9.06
C VAL A 228 6.63 -1.32 10.52
N GLY A 229 6.69 -2.63 10.72
CA GLY A 229 6.73 -3.26 12.05
C GLY A 229 5.36 -3.44 12.73
N PHE A 230 4.27 -2.93 12.17
CA PHE A 230 2.92 -2.95 12.77
C PHE A 230 1.92 -3.79 11.97
N LEU A 231 2.40 -4.64 11.07
CA LEU A 231 1.57 -5.54 10.27
C LEU A 231 1.37 -6.89 10.98
N ASP A 232 0.13 -7.31 11.11
CA ASP A 232 -0.27 -8.62 11.60
C ASP A 232 -0.46 -9.57 10.41
N LEU A 233 0.27 -10.68 10.42
CA LEU A 233 0.06 -11.78 9.47
C LEU A 233 -1.13 -12.62 9.92
N ARG A 234 -2.06 -12.90 9.02
CA ARG A 234 -3.17 -13.81 9.25
C ARG A 234 -3.34 -14.76 8.07
N ARG A 235 -3.67 -16.02 8.35
CA ARG A 235 -4.12 -16.97 7.35
C ARG A 235 -5.56 -16.67 6.97
N ILE A 236 -5.83 -16.59 5.68
CA ILE A 236 -7.18 -16.48 5.10
C ILE A 236 -7.60 -17.85 4.62
N THR A 237 -8.83 -18.22 4.94
CA THR A 237 -9.43 -19.52 4.63
C THR A 237 -10.85 -19.32 4.11
N TRP A 238 -11.48 -20.40 3.64
CA TRP A 238 -12.89 -20.36 3.25
C TRP A 238 -13.85 -19.96 4.40
N TYR A 239 -13.40 -20.08 5.65
CA TYR A 239 -14.17 -19.68 6.83
C TYR A 239 -13.94 -18.22 7.26
N SER A 240 -13.09 -17.49 6.54
CA SER A 240 -12.90 -16.05 6.77
C SER A 240 -14.15 -15.27 6.35
N SER A 241 -14.35 -14.07 6.91
CA SER A 241 -15.53 -13.25 6.57
C SER A 241 -15.60 -12.97 5.07
N ALA A 242 -16.80 -13.10 4.48
CA ALA A 242 -17.04 -12.83 3.06
C ALA A 242 -16.49 -11.45 2.63
N ALA A 243 -16.66 -10.41 3.45
CA ALA A 243 -16.14 -9.08 3.18
C ALA A 243 -14.61 -9.01 2.98
N ILE A 244 -13.83 -9.89 3.62
CA ILE A 244 -12.37 -9.97 3.39
C ILE A 244 -12.09 -10.72 2.08
N LEU A 245 -12.84 -11.79 1.80
CA LEU A 245 -12.69 -12.55 0.56
C LEU A 245 -13.05 -11.71 -0.67
N GLU A 246 -14.13 -10.91 -0.60
CA GLU A 246 -14.51 -9.95 -1.64
C GLU A 246 -13.38 -8.97 -1.94
N LYS A 247 -12.74 -8.42 -0.91
CA LYS A 247 -11.58 -7.52 -1.09
C LYS A 247 -10.37 -8.22 -1.70
N VAL A 248 -10.13 -9.49 -1.35
CA VAL A 248 -9.06 -10.28 -1.98
C VAL A 248 -9.35 -10.48 -3.47
N ILE A 249 -10.61 -10.77 -3.83
CA ILE A 249 -11.06 -10.87 -5.23
C ILE A 249 -10.87 -9.54 -5.95
N GLU A 250 -11.31 -8.44 -5.34
CA GLU A 250 -11.21 -7.08 -5.90
C GLU A 250 -9.77 -6.63 -6.12
N TYR A 251 -8.88 -6.93 -5.17
CA TYR A 251 -7.52 -6.40 -5.18
C TYR A 251 -6.52 -7.25 -5.95
N GLU A 252 -6.84 -8.50 -6.30
CA GLU A 252 -5.91 -9.43 -6.95
C GLU A 252 -5.37 -8.85 -8.28
N ALA A 253 -4.08 -8.50 -8.27
CA ALA A 253 -3.45 -7.78 -9.36
C ALA A 253 -2.61 -8.68 -10.27
N VAL A 254 -2.22 -9.88 -9.83
CA VAL A 254 -1.33 -10.78 -10.58
C VAL A 254 -2.16 -11.68 -11.50
N HIS A 255 -3.07 -12.49 -10.91
CA HIS A 255 -3.92 -13.44 -11.61
C HIS A 255 -5.38 -13.29 -11.18
N ALA A 256 -6.15 -12.52 -11.94
CA ALA A 256 -7.54 -12.17 -11.63
C ALA A 256 -8.37 -13.37 -11.15
N ILE A 257 -9.13 -13.18 -10.08
CA ILE A 257 -10.03 -14.20 -9.53
C ILE A 257 -11.37 -14.11 -10.27
N LYS A 258 -11.77 -15.20 -10.94
CA LYS A 258 -12.91 -15.16 -11.88
C LYS A 258 -14.25 -15.11 -11.15
N ASP A 259 -14.40 -15.91 -10.10
CA ASP A 259 -15.64 -16.14 -9.37
C ASP A 259 -15.36 -16.70 -7.97
N TRP A 260 -16.43 -16.95 -7.21
CA TRP A 260 -16.36 -17.52 -5.86
C TRP A 260 -15.82 -18.95 -5.83
N ASP A 261 -16.01 -19.73 -6.90
CA ASP A 261 -15.46 -21.08 -6.99
C ASP A 261 -13.93 -21.04 -7.18
N ASP A 262 -13.43 -20.10 -7.97
CA ASP A 262 -11.99 -19.80 -8.08
C ASP A 262 -11.42 -19.36 -6.73
N MET A 263 -12.10 -18.44 -6.03
CA MET A 263 -11.68 -18.04 -4.70
C MET A 263 -11.61 -19.23 -3.73
N LYS A 264 -12.63 -20.10 -3.76
CA LYS A 264 -12.69 -21.31 -2.93
C LYS A 264 -11.54 -22.27 -3.23
N ARG A 265 -11.18 -22.44 -4.50
CA ARG A 265 -10.00 -23.25 -4.89
C ARG A 265 -8.71 -22.68 -4.33
N ARG A 266 -8.50 -21.36 -4.41
CA ARG A 266 -7.28 -20.65 -3.96
C ARG A 266 -7.07 -20.65 -2.44
N VAL A 267 -8.10 -20.90 -1.64
CA VAL A 267 -8.01 -21.08 -0.18
C VAL A 267 -8.27 -22.51 0.28
N GLY A 268 -8.43 -23.44 -0.67
CA GLY A 268 -8.74 -24.84 -0.44
C GLY A 268 -7.52 -25.69 -0.04
N PRO A 269 -7.66 -27.03 0.00
CA PRO A 269 -6.54 -27.92 0.28
C PRO A 269 -5.44 -27.77 -0.79
N GLY A 270 -4.18 -28.00 -0.40
CA GLY A 270 -3.02 -27.76 -1.28
C GLY A 270 -2.77 -26.28 -1.62
N ARG A 271 -3.55 -25.33 -1.09
CA ARG A 271 -3.36 -23.88 -1.25
C ARG A 271 -3.33 -23.17 0.10
N ARG A 272 -2.58 -22.09 0.20
CA ARG A 272 -2.56 -21.21 1.38
C ARG A 272 -2.64 -19.77 0.92
N LEU A 273 -3.47 -18.98 1.61
CA LEU A 273 -3.53 -17.54 1.42
C LEU A 273 -3.21 -16.88 2.75
N PHE A 274 -2.23 -15.99 2.74
CA PHE A 274 -1.86 -15.18 3.89
C PHE A 274 -2.07 -13.71 3.56
N ALA A 275 -2.51 -12.93 4.53
CA ALA A 275 -2.69 -11.49 4.38
C ALA A 275 -2.13 -10.73 5.58
N PHE A 276 -1.54 -9.57 5.29
CA PHE A 276 -1.03 -8.62 6.26
C PHE A 276 -2.07 -7.53 6.51
N PHE A 277 -2.39 -7.32 7.78
CA PHE A 277 -3.36 -6.32 8.23
C PHE A 277 -2.66 -5.30 9.12
N TYR A 278 -3.07 -4.04 9.03
CA TYR A 278 -2.68 -3.04 10.02
C TYR A 278 -3.70 -3.03 11.17
N LYS A 279 -3.23 -2.82 12.41
CA LYS A 279 -4.07 -2.89 13.63
C LYS A 279 -5.35 -2.04 13.56
N ASN A 280 -5.27 -0.88 12.92
CA ASN A 280 -6.39 0.06 12.75
C ASN A 280 -7.21 -0.17 11.46
N MET A 281 -6.86 -1.17 10.66
CA MET A 281 -7.54 -1.57 9.42
C MET A 281 -7.76 -3.09 9.39
N LYS A 282 -8.45 -3.62 10.41
CA LYS A 282 -8.56 -5.08 10.65
C LYS A 282 -9.26 -5.88 9.54
N HIS A 283 -10.03 -5.21 8.69
CA HIS A 283 -10.79 -5.80 7.58
C HIS A 283 -10.23 -5.39 6.21
N GLU A 284 -9.00 -4.89 6.17
CA GLU A 284 -8.34 -4.39 4.98
C GLU A 284 -7.04 -5.17 4.74
N PRO A 285 -7.03 -6.15 3.81
CA PRO A 285 -5.79 -6.82 3.45
C PRO A 285 -4.89 -5.83 2.70
N LEU A 286 -3.75 -5.47 3.29
CA LEU A 286 -2.81 -4.51 2.70
C LEU A 286 -1.85 -5.17 1.71
N VAL A 287 -1.39 -6.37 2.08
CA VAL A 287 -0.61 -7.26 1.24
C VAL A 287 -1.14 -8.66 1.44
N PHE A 288 -1.34 -9.41 0.38
CA PHE A 288 -1.67 -10.82 0.49
C PHE A 288 -0.88 -11.67 -0.49
N ILE A 289 -0.66 -12.91 -0.08
CA ILE A 289 0.27 -13.85 -0.67
C ILE A 289 -0.47 -15.16 -0.85
N GLN A 290 -0.53 -15.63 -2.09
CA GLN A 290 -1.10 -16.92 -2.45
C GLN A 290 0.02 -17.93 -2.70
N VAL A 291 -0.12 -19.11 -2.09
CA VAL A 291 0.89 -20.17 -2.09
C VAL A 291 0.24 -21.48 -2.54
N ALA A 292 0.88 -22.16 -3.49
CA ALA A 292 0.57 -23.53 -3.85
C ALA A 292 1.55 -24.49 -3.17
N LEU A 293 1.03 -25.54 -2.56
CA LEU A 293 1.80 -26.61 -1.94
C LEU A 293 2.01 -27.72 -2.97
N THR A 294 3.26 -28.02 -3.31
CA THR A 294 3.62 -28.93 -4.41
C THR A 294 4.77 -29.85 -4.02
N ASN A 295 5.00 -30.89 -4.82
CA ASN A 295 6.18 -31.75 -4.70
C ASN A 295 7.43 -31.13 -5.34
N GLU A 296 7.27 -30.39 -6.43
CA GLU A 296 8.36 -29.82 -7.22
C GLU A 296 8.11 -28.33 -7.50
N ILE A 297 9.16 -27.62 -7.91
CA ILE A 297 9.06 -26.22 -8.32
C ILE A 297 8.22 -26.12 -9.60
N SER A 298 7.10 -25.41 -9.54
CA SER A 298 6.22 -25.20 -10.70
C SER A 298 6.84 -24.25 -11.73
N ASP A 299 6.59 -24.52 -13.01
CA ASP A 299 6.99 -23.70 -14.16
C ASP A 299 5.81 -23.03 -14.86
N ASN A 300 4.59 -23.55 -14.68
CA ASN A 300 3.38 -23.07 -15.34
C ASN A 300 2.28 -22.69 -14.34
N VAL A 301 1.70 -21.50 -14.50
CA VAL A 301 0.71 -20.97 -13.56
C VAL A 301 -0.70 -21.48 -13.85
N GLN A 302 -1.03 -21.80 -15.11
CA GLN A 302 -2.31 -22.43 -15.47
C GLN A 302 -2.47 -23.77 -14.75
N ALA A 303 -1.40 -24.57 -14.63
CA ALA A 303 -1.40 -25.82 -13.86
C ALA A 303 -1.76 -25.62 -12.38
N ILE A 304 -1.50 -24.43 -11.80
CA ILE A 304 -1.89 -24.09 -10.42
C ILE A 304 -3.32 -23.58 -10.34
N LEU A 305 -3.71 -22.69 -11.26
CA LEU A 305 -4.99 -21.96 -11.25
C LEU A 305 -6.17 -22.80 -11.75
N GLU A 306 -5.92 -23.64 -12.76
CA GLU A 306 -6.93 -24.47 -13.42
C GLU A 306 -7.02 -25.86 -12.85
N ASP A 307 -6.21 -26.17 -11.82
CA ASP A 307 -6.28 -27.40 -11.06
C ASP A 307 -7.73 -27.64 -10.58
N PRO A 308 -8.47 -28.58 -11.20
CA PRO A 308 -9.88 -28.78 -10.92
C PRO A 308 -10.09 -29.47 -9.58
N ASN A 309 -9.01 -29.95 -8.94
CA ASN A 309 -9.05 -30.75 -7.74
C ASN A 309 -7.95 -30.36 -6.74
N PRO A 310 -8.08 -29.22 -6.03
CA PRO A 310 -7.41 -29.10 -4.74
C PRO A 310 -7.87 -30.19 -3.74
N THR A 311 -8.93 -30.94 -4.08
CA THR A 311 -9.67 -31.92 -3.28
C THR A 311 -9.22 -33.38 -3.39
N LYS A 312 -8.22 -33.75 -4.20
CA LYS A 312 -7.65 -35.12 -4.13
C LYS A 312 -6.77 -35.23 -2.88
N SER A 313 -7.43 -35.46 -1.75
CA SER A 313 -6.89 -35.51 -0.38
C SER A 313 -6.22 -34.21 0.09
N ILE A 314 -6.38 -33.89 1.37
CA ILE A 314 -5.45 -32.96 2.05
C ILE A 314 -4.05 -33.54 1.78
N PRO A 315 -3.10 -32.79 1.21
CA PRO A 315 -1.76 -33.31 1.01
C PRO A 315 -1.29 -33.93 2.32
N THR A 316 -0.89 -35.19 2.30
CA THR A 316 -0.22 -35.71 3.50
C THR A 316 1.03 -34.85 3.68
N ILE A 317 1.48 -34.69 4.94
CA ILE A 317 2.66 -33.85 5.23
C ILE A 317 3.86 -34.31 4.37
N GLU A 318 3.93 -35.61 4.04
CA GLU A 318 4.98 -36.23 3.23
C GLU A 318 4.92 -35.86 1.73
N ASP A 319 3.75 -35.47 1.20
CA ASP A 319 3.53 -35.09 -0.21
C ASP A 319 3.74 -33.59 -0.48
N VAL A 320 4.41 -32.87 0.42
CA VAL A 320 4.66 -31.43 0.26
C VAL A 320 6.11 -31.10 0.54
N ASN A 321 6.88 -30.90 -0.53
CA ASN A 321 8.30 -30.54 -0.45
C ASN A 321 8.56 -29.08 -0.83
N CYS A 322 7.65 -28.47 -1.60
CA CYS A 322 7.78 -27.14 -2.18
C CYS A 322 6.60 -26.24 -1.81
N ALA A 323 6.88 -24.99 -1.48
CA ALA A 323 5.91 -23.91 -1.39
C ALA A 323 6.13 -22.91 -2.52
N ILE A 324 5.13 -22.77 -3.40
CA ILE A 324 5.18 -21.94 -4.59
C ILE A 324 4.38 -20.65 -4.38
N PHE A 325 5.07 -19.53 -4.20
CA PHE A 325 4.47 -18.20 -4.12
C PHE A 325 4.10 -17.72 -5.52
N TYR A 326 2.85 -17.94 -5.94
CA TYR A 326 2.40 -17.66 -7.31
C TYR A 326 1.65 -16.32 -7.44
N SER A 327 1.25 -15.70 -6.34
CA SER A 327 0.74 -14.32 -6.35
C SER A 327 1.13 -13.59 -5.06
N ILE A 328 1.64 -12.37 -5.22
CA ILE A 328 1.90 -11.42 -4.14
C ILE A 328 1.32 -10.09 -4.58
N THR A 329 0.26 -9.66 -3.90
CA THR A 329 -0.48 -8.45 -4.24
C THR A 329 -0.39 -7.47 -3.08
N SER A 330 -0.03 -6.22 -3.35
CA SER A 330 -0.07 -5.10 -2.41
C SER A 330 -1.02 -4.03 -2.91
N GLN A 331 -1.64 -3.27 -2.00
CA GLN A 331 -2.47 -2.14 -2.43
C GLN A 331 -1.66 -1.12 -3.26
N PRO A 332 -2.25 -0.53 -4.33
CA PRO A 332 -1.53 0.38 -5.22
C PRO A 332 -0.89 1.56 -4.49
N GLY A 333 -1.58 2.11 -3.50
CA GLY A 333 -1.10 3.20 -2.64
C GLY A 333 0.07 2.83 -1.74
N LEU A 334 0.43 1.55 -1.65
CA LEU A 334 1.62 1.06 -0.94
C LEU A 334 2.78 0.72 -1.87
N SER A 335 2.64 0.97 -3.18
CA SER A 335 3.70 0.71 -4.16
C SER A 335 5.01 1.41 -3.75
N GLY A 336 6.12 0.66 -3.78
CA GLY A 336 7.44 1.14 -3.38
C GLY A 336 7.64 1.40 -1.88
N ILE A 337 6.66 1.05 -1.02
CA ILE A 337 6.84 1.03 0.44
C ILE A 337 7.39 -0.33 0.85
N GLU A 338 8.50 -0.29 1.58
CA GLU A 338 9.11 -1.50 2.15
C GLU A 338 8.37 -1.86 3.44
N LEU A 339 7.31 -2.66 3.32
CA LEU A 339 6.49 -3.11 4.47
C LEU A 339 7.21 -4.11 5.41
N GLY A 340 8.52 -4.22 5.27
CA GLY A 340 9.43 -5.08 6.01
C GLY A 340 10.10 -6.14 5.12
N ASN A 341 11.42 -6.28 5.22
CA ASN A 341 12.26 -7.23 4.46
C ASN A 341 11.97 -8.73 4.75
N PHE A 342 10.88 -9.01 5.47
CA PHE A 342 10.59 -10.31 6.05
C PHE A 342 9.13 -10.74 5.89
N LEU A 343 8.35 -10.10 5.00
CA LEU A 343 6.98 -10.56 4.72
C LEU A 343 6.98 -12.04 4.31
N ILE A 344 7.86 -12.41 3.38
CA ILE A 344 8.02 -13.79 2.93
C ILE A 344 8.59 -14.67 4.03
N LYS A 345 9.61 -14.22 4.77
CA LYS A 345 10.19 -14.97 5.91
C LYS A 345 9.14 -15.31 6.98
N ARG A 346 8.15 -14.44 7.23
CA ARG A 346 7.04 -14.73 8.15
C ARG A 346 6.11 -15.81 7.60
N VAL A 347 5.75 -15.74 6.32
CA VAL A 347 4.93 -16.78 5.68
C VAL A 347 5.67 -18.12 5.64
N VAL A 348 6.96 -18.11 5.32
CA VAL A 348 7.83 -19.30 5.36
C VAL A 348 7.79 -19.96 6.75
N ARG A 349 7.90 -19.18 7.83
CA ARG A 349 7.83 -19.73 9.20
C ARG A 349 6.47 -20.36 9.51
N GLU A 350 5.37 -19.73 9.10
CA GLU A 350 4.02 -20.31 9.26
C GLU A 350 3.90 -21.62 8.47
N LEU A 351 4.41 -21.65 7.24
CA LEU A 351 4.40 -22.85 6.39
C LEU A 351 5.28 -23.96 6.96
N GLN A 352 6.47 -23.66 7.50
CA GLN A 352 7.34 -24.65 8.12
C GLN A 352 6.77 -25.20 9.43
N ALA A 353 6.04 -24.37 10.19
CA ALA A 353 5.35 -24.80 11.39
C ALA A 353 4.18 -25.75 11.06
N GLU A 354 3.44 -25.48 9.98
CA GLU A 354 2.34 -26.34 9.51
C GLU A 354 2.86 -27.59 8.77
N PHE A 355 3.95 -27.46 8.00
CA PHE A 355 4.54 -28.51 7.15
C PHE A 355 6.08 -28.53 7.26
N PRO A 356 6.62 -29.25 8.25
CA PRO A 356 8.07 -29.35 8.46
C PRO A 356 8.85 -30.01 7.30
N SER A 357 8.15 -30.73 6.42
CA SER A 357 8.69 -31.39 5.23
C SER A 357 9.09 -30.42 4.12
N ILE A 358 8.56 -29.19 4.11
CA ILE A 358 8.87 -28.20 3.07
C ILE A 358 10.33 -27.75 3.20
N LYS A 359 11.11 -28.06 2.16
CA LYS A 359 12.53 -27.67 2.05
C LYS A 359 12.73 -26.52 1.08
N THR A 360 11.82 -26.37 0.12
CA THR A 360 11.98 -25.45 -1.01
C THR A 360 10.90 -24.37 -0.99
N PHE A 361 11.34 -23.11 -1.09
CA PHE A 361 10.47 -21.93 -1.08
C PHE A 361 10.74 -21.12 -2.35
N SER A 362 9.96 -21.34 -3.39
CA SER A 362 10.16 -20.68 -4.68
C SER A 362 8.94 -19.85 -5.06
N THR A 363 9.12 -18.81 -5.85
CA THR A 363 8.01 -18.07 -6.46
C THR A 363 7.73 -18.64 -7.85
N LEU A 364 6.59 -18.30 -8.41
CA LEU A 364 6.35 -18.33 -9.85
C LEU A 364 5.84 -16.94 -10.24
N SER A 365 6.75 -16.08 -10.69
CA SER A 365 6.55 -14.63 -10.75
C SER A 365 6.45 -14.12 -12.20
N PRO A 366 5.59 -13.12 -12.47
CA PRO A 366 5.52 -12.47 -13.78
C PRO A 366 6.73 -11.56 -14.04
N ILE A 367 6.89 -11.14 -15.31
CA ILE A 367 7.96 -10.24 -15.75
C ILE A 367 7.36 -9.03 -16.51
N PRO A 368 6.64 -8.13 -15.81
CA PRO A 368 5.71 -7.17 -16.42
C PRO A 368 6.34 -6.14 -17.37
N GLY A 369 7.65 -5.90 -17.27
CA GLY A 369 8.35 -4.89 -18.06
C GLY A 369 9.05 -5.42 -19.31
N PHE A 370 9.11 -6.73 -19.53
CA PHE A 370 9.99 -7.33 -20.52
C PHE A 370 9.64 -6.94 -21.96
N GLN A 371 8.37 -7.05 -22.37
CA GLN A 371 7.96 -6.69 -23.73
C GLN A 371 8.24 -5.20 -24.03
N LYS A 372 7.95 -4.31 -23.07
CA LYS A 372 8.20 -2.86 -23.21
C LYS A 372 9.68 -2.56 -23.33
N TRP A 373 10.50 -3.20 -22.50
CA TRP A 373 11.95 -3.09 -22.58
C TRP A 373 12.47 -3.58 -23.93
N LEU A 374 12.06 -4.77 -24.39
CA LEU A 374 12.52 -5.31 -25.67
C LEU A 374 12.20 -4.38 -26.83
N ASN A 375 10.99 -3.83 -26.87
CA ASN A 375 10.59 -2.84 -27.88
C ASN A 375 11.44 -1.57 -27.85
N ALA A 376 11.81 -1.09 -26.65
CA ALA A 376 12.65 0.08 -26.49
C ALA A 376 14.09 -0.21 -26.95
N VAL A 377 14.65 -1.36 -26.56
CA VAL A 377 16.02 -1.71 -26.93
C VAL A 377 16.16 -2.02 -28.41
N ILE A 378 15.18 -2.68 -29.05
CA ILE A 378 15.18 -2.87 -30.52
C ILE A 378 15.29 -1.52 -31.25
N ASN A 379 14.63 -0.47 -30.76
CA ASN A 379 14.71 0.86 -31.40
C ASN A 379 16.07 1.56 -31.22
N VAL A 380 16.87 1.14 -30.23
CA VAL A 380 18.16 1.76 -29.89
C VAL A 380 19.33 0.94 -30.44
N GLU A 381 19.32 -0.37 -30.22
CA GLU A 381 20.39 -1.31 -30.56
C GLU A 381 20.20 -1.98 -31.94
N GLY A 382 18.97 -2.03 -32.47
CA GLY A 382 18.68 -2.71 -33.74
C GLY A 382 19.16 -4.16 -33.73
N ASP A 383 19.69 -4.65 -34.87
CA ASP A 383 20.17 -6.04 -35.00
C ASP A 383 21.37 -6.40 -34.09
N SER A 384 22.03 -5.43 -33.44
CA SER A 384 23.16 -5.72 -32.54
C SER A 384 22.77 -6.47 -31.26
N ILE A 385 21.48 -6.51 -30.91
CA ILE A 385 20.96 -7.29 -29.78
C ILE A 385 20.84 -8.80 -30.09
N LEU A 386 20.82 -9.14 -31.38
CA LEU A 386 20.79 -10.52 -31.86
C LEU A 386 22.21 -11.06 -31.93
N VAL A 387 22.38 -12.35 -31.66
CA VAL A 387 23.70 -13.02 -31.69
C VAL A 387 23.76 -14.03 -32.83
N ASP A 388 24.98 -14.37 -33.24
CA ASP A 388 25.26 -15.41 -34.24
C ASP A 388 24.43 -15.26 -35.53
N ASP A 389 23.68 -16.29 -35.89
CA ASP A 389 22.81 -16.38 -37.06
C ASP A 389 21.33 -16.10 -36.73
N GLU A 390 21.00 -15.58 -35.55
CA GLU A 390 19.61 -15.30 -35.12
C GLU A 390 18.91 -14.35 -36.10
N ALA A 391 19.58 -13.29 -36.56
CA ALA A 391 19.01 -12.33 -37.49
C ALA A 391 18.66 -12.97 -38.85
N GLU A 392 19.50 -13.88 -39.33
CA GLU A 392 19.28 -14.62 -40.58
C GLU A 392 18.14 -15.65 -40.42
N LYS A 393 18.13 -16.39 -39.31
CA LYS A 393 17.03 -17.30 -38.94
C LYS A 393 15.69 -16.58 -38.91
N ILE A 394 15.62 -15.41 -38.29
CA ILE A 394 14.38 -14.62 -38.23
C ILE A 394 13.95 -14.13 -39.62
N LYS A 395 14.88 -13.66 -40.45
CA LYS A 395 14.59 -13.25 -41.83
C LYS A 395 14.02 -14.40 -42.66
N ASN A 396 14.54 -15.61 -42.46
CA ASN A 396 14.07 -16.81 -43.16
C ASN A 396 12.66 -17.26 -42.76
N LEU A 397 12.14 -16.88 -41.58
CA LEU A 397 10.77 -17.22 -41.15
C LEU A 397 9.71 -16.60 -42.05
N ARG A 398 9.97 -15.38 -42.54
CA ARG A 398 9.02 -14.58 -43.32
C ARG A 398 9.78 -13.84 -44.41
N SER A 399 10.27 -14.60 -45.39
CA SER A 399 11.10 -14.09 -46.50
C SER A 399 10.45 -12.97 -47.34
N TYR A 400 9.14 -12.77 -47.22
CA TYR A 400 8.39 -11.69 -47.87
C TYR A 400 8.36 -10.38 -47.06
N LEU A 401 8.80 -10.37 -45.80
CA LEU A 401 8.90 -9.16 -44.98
C LEU A 401 10.26 -8.50 -45.23
N GLU A 402 10.24 -7.24 -45.65
CA GLU A 402 11.44 -6.42 -45.77
C GLU A 402 11.80 -5.81 -44.40
N GLY A 403 13.09 -5.80 -44.06
CA GLY A 403 13.59 -5.18 -42.84
C GLY A 403 14.80 -5.88 -42.21
N SER A 404 15.27 -5.31 -41.12
CA SER A 404 16.26 -5.91 -40.22
C SER A 404 15.67 -7.12 -39.48
N GLY A 405 16.52 -8.00 -38.92
CA GLY A 405 16.04 -9.19 -38.21
C GLY A 405 15.17 -8.82 -37.00
N THR A 406 15.53 -7.76 -36.30
CA THR A 406 14.77 -7.23 -35.15
C THR A 406 13.45 -6.57 -35.53
N GLU A 407 13.35 -5.91 -36.68
CA GLU A 407 12.08 -5.37 -37.19
C GLU A 407 11.09 -6.48 -37.56
N ILE A 408 11.60 -7.55 -38.18
CA ILE A 408 10.79 -8.73 -38.51
C ILE A 408 10.34 -9.44 -37.23
N LEU A 409 11.25 -9.65 -36.27
CA LEU A 409 10.93 -10.20 -34.96
C LEU A 409 9.81 -9.40 -34.28
N LYS A 410 9.98 -8.07 -34.19
CA LYS A 410 9.00 -7.15 -33.61
C LYS A 410 7.66 -7.21 -34.33
N THR A 411 7.67 -7.38 -35.65
CA THR A 411 6.44 -7.48 -36.46
C THR A 411 5.69 -8.77 -36.21
N ILE A 412 6.39 -9.91 -36.16
CA ILE A 412 5.77 -11.21 -35.88
C ILE A 412 5.23 -11.26 -34.44
N LEU A 413 6.00 -10.73 -33.48
CA LEU A 413 5.62 -10.71 -32.06
C LEU A 413 4.43 -9.79 -31.73
N LYS A 414 3.98 -8.93 -32.67
CA LYS A 414 2.75 -8.14 -32.50
C LYS A 414 1.50 -9.02 -32.47
N SER A 415 1.48 -10.11 -33.24
CA SER A 415 0.38 -11.08 -33.18
C SER A 415 0.73 -12.19 -32.18
N LYS A 416 -0.29 -12.90 -31.68
CA LYS A 416 -0.10 -14.07 -30.80
C LYS A 416 0.02 -15.37 -31.61
N ASP A 417 0.01 -15.28 -32.94
CA ASP A 417 -0.05 -16.46 -33.83
C ASP A 417 1.26 -17.24 -33.87
N TRP A 418 2.38 -16.59 -33.56
CA TRP A 418 3.69 -17.24 -33.49
C TRP A 418 3.75 -18.38 -32.47
N ILE A 419 2.82 -18.41 -31.49
CA ILE A 419 2.71 -19.50 -30.51
C ILE A 419 2.20 -20.78 -31.19
N ARG A 420 1.36 -20.64 -32.23
CA ARG A 420 0.76 -21.76 -32.97
C ARG A 420 1.61 -22.21 -34.16
N ASP A 421 2.46 -21.32 -34.67
CA ASP A 421 3.41 -21.59 -35.73
C ASP A 421 4.65 -22.29 -35.15
N GLU A 422 4.79 -23.59 -35.41
CA GLU A 422 5.85 -24.44 -34.86
C GLU A 422 7.26 -23.91 -35.20
N VAL A 423 7.46 -23.37 -36.41
CA VAL A 423 8.76 -22.84 -36.84
C VAL A 423 9.09 -21.57 -36.07
N CYS A 424 8.13 -20.65 -35.95
CA CYS A 424 8.31 -19.43 -35.15
C CYS A 424 8.53 -19.78 -33.67
N PHE A 425 7.76 -20.70 -33.11
CA PHE A 425 7.85 -21.14 -31.73
C PHE A 425 9.26 -21.64 -31.37
N HIS A 426 9.81 -22.55 -32.18
CA HIS A 426 11.14 -23.11 -31.94
C HIS A 426 12.26 -22.09 -32.18
N THR A 427 12.07 -21.17 -33.13
CA THR A 427 13.06 -20.12 -33.42
C THR A 427 13.10 -19.06 -32.33
N PHE A 428 11.94 -18.64 -31.80
CA PHE A 428 11.86 -17.54 -30.84
C PHE A 428 12.20 -17.94 -29.42
N LYS A 429 11.96 -19.20 -29.01
CA LYS A 429 12.26 -19.66 -27.65
C LYS A 429 13.69 -19.33 -27.20
N PRO A 430 14.77 -19.75 -27.89
CA PRO A 430 16.14 -19.45 -27.44
C PRO A 430 16.43 -17.95 -27.42
N ILE A 431 15.95 -17.20 -28.42
CA ILE A 431 16.16 -15.76 -28.55
C ILE A 431 15.51 -15.02 -27.38
N LEU A 432 14.22 -15.23 -27.16
CA LEU A 432 13.47 -14.53 -26.12
C LEU A 432 13.93 -14.92 -24.71
N MET A 433 14.31 -16.18 -24.47
CA MET A 433 14.86 -16.60 -23.18
C MET A 433 16.21 -15.93 -22.88
N ARG A 434 17.11 -15.82 -23.88
CA ARG A 434 18.38 -15.11 -23.76
C ARG A 434 18.17 -13.63 -23.45
N LEU A 435 17.28 -12.97 -24.20
CA LEU A 435 16.96 -11.57 -24.01
C LEU A 435 16.27 -11.31 -22.67
N CYS A 436 15.39 -12.20 -22.23
CA CYS A 436 14.76 -12.12 -20.91
C CYS A 436 15.79 -12.28 -19.79
N THR A 437 16.77 -13.16 -19.96
CA THR A 437 17.85 -13.31 -18.99
C THR A 437 18.71 -12.05 -18.87
N ARG A 438 19.07 -11.44 -20.02
CA ARG A 438 19.73 -10.12 -20.02
C ARG A 438 18.89 -9.08 -19.27
N TYR A 439 17.59 -9.02 -19.54
CA TYR A 439 16.67 -8.10 -18.88
C TYR A 439 16.63 -8.26 -17.35
N ILE A 440 16.58 -9.49 -16.85
CA ILE A 440 16.50 -9.76 -15.41
C ILE A 440 17.84 -9.53 -14.70
N LEU A 441 18.96 -9.98 -15.30
CA LEU A 441 20.25 -10.02 -14.61
C LEU A 441 21.14 -8.79 -14.86
N THR A 442 21.11 -8.27 -16.09
CA THR A 442 22.08 -7.27 -16.56
C THR A 442 21.52 -5.86 -16.59
N GLU A 443 20.26 -5.70 -16.99
CA GLU A 443 19.65 -4.37 -17.10
C GLU A 443 19.34 -3.77 -15.72
N LYS A 444 19.77 -2.52 -15.49
CA LYS A 444 19.69 -1.87 -14.18
C LYS A 444 18.98 -0.52 -14.20
N ARG A 445 18.38 -0.17 -13.05
CA ARG A 445 17.92 1.17 -12.71
C ARG A 445 18.53 1.57 -11.37
N ARG A 446 19.42 2.59 -11.38
CA ARG A 446 20.15 3.04 -10.18
C ARG A 446 20.87 1.87 -9.48
N ASN A 447 21.61 1.07 -10.25
CA ASN A 447 22.35 -0.14 -9.83
C ASN A 447 21.51 -1.35 -9.37
N LEU A 448 20.19 -1.25 -9.34
CA LEU A 448 19.28 -2.35 -8.99
C LEU A 448 18.64 -2.95 -10.24
N ALA A 449 18.10 -4.17 -10.16
CA ALA A 449 17.41 -4.83 -11.27
C ALA A 449 16.33 -3.92 -11.86
N LEU A 450 16.27 -3.86 -13.20
CA LEU A 450 15.32 -3.01 -13.91
C LEU A 450 13.87 -3.50 -13.75
N ASP A 451 13.66 -4.82 -13.78
CA ASP A 451 12.34 -5.41 -13.56
C ASP A 451 11.88 -5.20 -12.10
N PRO A 452 10.68 -4.64 -11.86
CA PRO A 452 10.21 -4.35 -10.52
C PRO A 452 9.97 -5.61 -9.67
N VAL A 453 9.60 -6.74 -10.28
CA VAL A 453 9.31 -8.00 -9.58
C VAL A 453 10.64 -8.70 -9.21
N ALA A 454 11.61 -8.71 -10.12
CA ALA A 454 12.99 -9.13 -9.85
C ALA A 454 13.59 -8.30 -8.71
N ASN A 455 13.50 -6.98 -8.81
CA ASN A 455 14.00 -6.08 -7.76
C ASN A 455 13.33 -6.37 -6.41
N PHE A 456 12.04 -6.65 -6.38
CA PHE A 456 11.34 -7.03 -5.15
C PHE A 456 11.89 -8.33 -4.55
N HIS A 457 11.98 -9.41 -5.32
CA HIS A 457 12.39 -10.72 -4.81
C HIS A 457 13.87 -10.78 -4.40
N ILE A 458 14.75 -10.23 -5.24
CA ILE A 458 16.20 -10.23 -4.96
C ILE A 458 16.49 -9.33 -3.76
N ARG A 459 15.79 -8.19 -3.64
CA ARG A 459 15.84 -7.36 -2.43
C ARG A 459 15.35 -8.11 -1.19
N ASN A 460 14.41 -9.05 -1.31
CA ASN A 460 14.01 -9.91 -0.17
C ASN A 460 14.94 -11.12 0.03
N GLY A 461 16.09 -11.18 -0.65
CA GLY A 461 17.13 -12.19 -0.47
C GLY A 461 16.96 -13.46 -1.31
N ALA A 462 15.99 -13.49 -2.23
CA ALA A 462 15.87 -14.61 -3.17
C ALA A 462 16.99 -14.58 -4.22
N CYS A 463 17.33 -15.76 -4.76
CA CYS A 463 18.13 -15.88 -5.97
C CYS A 463 17.23 -16.11 -7.18
N VAL A 464 17.69 -15.72 -8.38
CA VAL A 464 17.04 -16.10 -9.63
C VAL A 464 17.31 -17.58 -9.87
N HIS A 465 16.26 -18.39 -9.93
CA HIS A 465 16.40 -19.85 -10.00
C HIS A 465 16.39 -20.37 -11.43
N ARG A 466 15.35 -20.01 -12.19
CA ARG A 466 15.20 -20.33 -13.61
C ARG A 466 14.18 -19.41 -14.28
N LEU A 467 14.22 -19.35 -15.61
CA LEU A 467 13.15 -18.79 -16.42
C LEU A 467 12.28 -19.90 -17.01
N ASN A 468 10.97 -19.64 -17.12
CA ASN A 468 9.97 -20.59 -17.58
C ASN A 468 9.35 -20.11 -18.89
N TRP A 469 9.66 -20.81 -19.98
CA TRP A 469 9.06 -20.55 -21.28
C TRP A 469 7.56 -20.89 -21.26
N LEU A 470 6.71 -19.92 -21.62
CA LEU A 470 5.25 -20.05 -21.56
C LEU A 470 4.72 -20.49 -20.18
N GLY A 471 5.32 -19.95 -19.12
CA GLY A 471 4.83 -20.11 -17.75
C GLY A 471 3.45 -19.45 -17.54
N ASP A 472 3.11 -18.42 -18.31
CA ASP A 472 1.78 -17.80 -18.31
C ASP A 472 1.27 -17.49 -19.73
N ILE A 473 0.36 -18.32 -20.25
CA ILE A 473 -0.27 -18.14 -21.56
C ILE A 473 -1.52 -17.25 -21.54
N SER A 474 -1.83 -16.61 -20.41
CA SER A 474 -2.92 -15.62 -20.35
C SER A 474 -2.63 -14.43 -21.26
N ASN A 475 -3.67 -13.70 -21.66
CA ASN A 475 -3.49 -12.47 -22.45
C ASN A 475 -2.52 -11.49 -21.78
N LYS A 476 -2.63 -11.34 -20.46
CA LYS A 476 -1.75 -10.50 -19.65
C LYS A 476 -0.30 -11.01 -19.69
N GLY A 477 -0.07 -12.30 -19.44
CA GLY A 477 1.28 -12.88 -19.45
C GLY A 477 1.99 -12.72 -20.80
N LEU A 478 1.25 -12.91 -21.90
CA LEU A 478 1.74 -12.69 -23.26
C LEU A 478 2.07 -11.23 -23.57
N GLU A 479 1.25 -10.28 -23.10
CA GLU A 479 1.47 -8.84 -23.27
C GLU A 479 2.61 -8.30 -22.39
N GLU A 480 2.81 -8.89 -21.22
CA GLU A 480 3.86 -8.46 -20.29
C GLU A 480 5.24 -8.99 -20.69
N SER A 481 5.31 -10.26 -21.08
CA SER A 481 6.57 -11.00 -21.13
C SER A 481 6.65 -12.10 -22.19
N PHE A 482 5.74 -12.10 -23.18
CA PHE A 482 5.60 -13.20 -24.14
C PHE A 482 5.33 -14.56 -23.45
N GLY A 483 4.73 -14.51 -22.26
CA GLY A 483 4.40 -15.66 -21.43
C GLY A 483 5.56 -16.22 -20.62
N ILE A 484 6.72 -15.55 -20.59
CA ILE A 484 7.86 -15.98 -19.78
C ILE A 484 7.63 -15.61 -18.31
N MET A 485 7.76 -16.59 -17.42
CA MET A 485 7.78 -16.36 -15.97
C MET A 485 9.16 -16.66 -15.39
N ALA A 486 9.40 -16.21 -14.16
CA ALA A 486 10.64 -16.50 -13.43
C ALA A 486 10.33 -17.19 -12.11
N ASN A 487 11.17 -18.15 -11.73
CA ASN A 487 11.20 -18.66 -10.36
C ASN A 487 12.29 -17.91 -9.57
N TYR A 488 11.93 -17.32 -8.43
CA TYR A 488 12.87 -16.80 -7.45
C TYR A 488 12.88 -17.72 -6.22
N ASN A 489 14.03 -18.30 -5.89
CA ASN A 489 14.15 -19.27 -4.81
C ASN A 489 14.69 -18.61 -3.54
N TYR A 490 14.01 -18.82 -2.41
CA TYR A 490 14.39 -18.32 -1.09
C TYR A 490 15.14 -19.40 -0.32
N ILE A 491 16.45 -19.47 -0.54
CA ILE A 491 17.34 -20.36 0.22
C ILE A 491 17.60 -19.72 1.58
N LEU A 492 17.02 -20.28 2.63
CA LEU A 492 16.92 -19.65 3.96
C LEU A 492 18.27 -19.20 4.51
N ASP A 493 19.31 -20.01 4.34
CA ASP A 493 20.67 -19.74 4.83
C ASP A 493 21.37 -18.59 4.06
N HIS A 494 20.89 -18.25 2.86
CA HIS A 494 21.49 -17.24 1.99
C HIS A 494 20.70 -15.92 1.96
N ILE A 495 19.47 -15.85 2.51
CA ILE A 495 18.58 -14.68 2.42
C ILE A 495 19.30 -13.38 2.83
N GLU A 496 19.94 -13.37 4.00
CA GLU A 496 20.55 -12.15 4.55
C GLU A 496 21.78 -11.73 3.75
N ARG A 497 22.61 -12.70 3.33
CA ARG A 497 23.78 -12.45 2.47
C ARG A 497 23.37 -11.92 1.10
N ASN A 498 22.39 -12.54 0.45
CA ASN A 498 21.89 -12.14 -0.86
C ASN A 498 21.29 -10.73 -0.81
N ASN A 499 20.47 -10.44 0.22
CA ASN A 499 19.92 -9.11 0.46
C ASN A 499 21.03 -8.05 0.59
N GLN A 500 22.03 -8.31 1.44
CA GLN A 500 23.13 -7.37 1.66
C GLN A 500 23.94 -7.12 0.37
N GLN A 501 24.32 -8.18 -0.35
CA GLN A 501 25.07 -8.06 -1.60
C GLN A 501 24.30 -7.29 -2.67
N TYR A 502 22.98 -7.50 -2.76
CA TYR A 502 22.15 -6.78 -3.72
C TYR A 502 22.00 -5.30 -3.36
N LEU A 503 21.76 -4.98 -2.09
CA LEU A 503 21.55 -3.60 -1.65
C LEU A 503 22.84 -2.77 -1.60
N CYS A 504 23.96 -3.37 -1.21
CA CYS A 504 25.25 -2.69 -1.11
C CYS A 504 26.00 -2.66 -2.43
N ASP A 505 26.04 -3.79 -3.16
CA ASP A 505 26.92 -3.96 -4.31
C ASP A 505 26.16 -4.08 -5.64
N GLY A 506 24.81 -4.11 -5.63
CA GLY A 506 24.00 -4.34 -6.85
C GLY A 506 24.12 -5.76 -7.42
N LYS A 507 24.71 -6.69 -6.67
CA LYS A 507 24.98 -8.07 -7.09
C LYS A 507 23.72 -8.93 -7.04
N ILE A 508 23.47 -9.70 -8.10
CA ILE A 508 22.33 -10.62 -8.17
C ILE A 508 22.80 -12.05 -7.97
N SER A 509 22.18 -12.76 -7.02
CA SER A 509 22.44 -14.18 -6.83
C SER A 509 21.59 -15.02 -7.80
N VAL A 510 22.19 -16.05 -8.42
CA VAL A 510 21.51 -17.03 -9.27
C VAL A 510 21.81 -18.45 -8.80
N SER A 511 20.88 -19.36 -9.00
CA SER A 511 21.14 -20.79 -8.75
C SER A 511 21.88 -21.43 -9.92
N ASN A 512 22.61 -22.51 -9.66
CA ASN A 512 23.35 -23.28 -10.68
C ASN A 512 22.50 -24.22 -11.56
N VAL A 513 21.17 -24.11 -11.52
CA VAL A 513 20.25 -25.07 -12.15
C VAL A 513 19.94 -24.73 -13.62
N ASP A 514 19.85 -23.44 -13.95
CA ASP A 514 19.55 -22.97 -15.31
C ASP A 514 20.86 -22.62 -16.05
N PRO A 515 21.23 -23.37 -17.10
CA PRO A 515 22.49 -23.16 -17.82
C PRO A 515 22.64 -21.74 -18.37
N LEU A 516 21.54 -21.11 -18.77
CA LEU A 516 21.55 -19.76 -19.36
C LEU A 516 21.89 -18.70 -18.29
N LEU A 517 21.39 -18.88 -17.06
CA LEU A 517 21.75 -18.03 -15.93
C LEU A 517 23.23 -18.20 -15.58
N VAL A 518 23.72 -19.44 -15.57
CA VAL A 518 25.11 -19.77 -15.24
C VAL A 518 26.09 -19.19 -16.28
N GLU A 519 25.77 -19.30 -17.56
CA GLU A 519 26.58 -18.72 -18.64
C GLU A 519 26.72 -17.21 -18.48
N ILE A 520 25.61 -16.50 -18.26
CA ILE A 520 25.62 -15.05 -18.06
C ILE A 520 26.33 -14.66 -16.76
N ALA A 521 26.19 -15.48 -15.71
CA ALA A 521 26.89 -15.27 -14.45
C ALA A 521 28.41 -15.40 -14.60
N ASN A 522 28.90 -16.40 -15.34
CA ASN A 522 30.33 -16.58 -15.59
C ASN A 522 30.96 -15.40 -16.35
N ASN A 523 30.17 -14.69 -17.15
CA ASN A 523 30.59 -13.53 -17.91
C ASN A 523 30.39 -12.19 -17.17
N SER A 524 29.96 -12.19 -15.90
CA SER A 524 29.64 -10.98 -15.16
C SER A 524 30.13 -11.01 -13.71
N GLN A 525 30.89 -9.99 -13.30
CA GLN A 525 31.32 -9.83 -11.89
C GLN A 525 30.17 -9.41 -10.95
N ASN A 526 29.03 -8.99 -11.50
CA ASN A 526 27.87 -8.50 -10.75
C ASN A 526 26.82 -9.60 -10.50
N ILE A 527 27.12 -10.84 -10.86
CA ILE A 527 26.22 -11.98 -10.70
C ILE A 527 26.97 -13.06 -9.93
N VAL A 528 26.33 -13.62 -8.90
CA VAL A 528 26.93 -14.61 -8.00
C VAL A 528 26.17 -15.91 -8.13
N ILE A 529 26.86 -16.99 -8.50
CA ILE A 529 26.28 -18.34 -8.48
C ILE A 529 26.31 -18.84 -7.04
N ILE A 530 25.17 -19.35 -6.56
CA ILE A 530 25.02 -19.94 -5.22
C ILE A 530 24.58 -21.39 -5.26
#